data_AF-A0A1F3T2K1-F1
#
_entry.id   AF-A0A1F3T2K1-F1
#
_cell.length_a   1.000
_cell.length_b   1.000
_cell.length_c   1.000
_cell.angle_alpha   90.00
_cell.angle_beta   90.00
_cell.angle_gamma   90.00
#
_symmetry.space_group_name_H-M   'P 1'
#
loop_
_entity.id
_entity.type
_entity.pdbx_description
1 polymer ?
#
loop_
_entity_poly.entity_id
_entity_poly.type
_entity_poly.pdbx_seq_one_letter_code
_entity_poly.pdbx_strand_id
1 'polypeptide(L)' 'MNKEFEDYILAEREFLHDISNHLVVISGMTSFVQSKLEENQSIDPKYLEKLGKAVKACEKLSQAVIERRSKIKSIQ' A
#
# COMPACT_ATOMS: atom_id res chain seq x y z
N MET A 1 25.72 -17.27 8.91
CA MET A 1 24.52 -16.56 9.40
C MET A 1 23.63 -17.56 10.12
N ASN A 2 22.94 -17.14 11.18
CA ASN A 2 21.93 -17.99 11.82
C ASN A 2 20.70 -18.05 10.88
N LYS A 3 20.12 -19.24 10.69
CA LYS A 3 18.92 -19.48 9.89
C LYS A 3 17.76 -18.54 10.28
N GLU A 4 17.59 -18.25 11.56
CA GLU A 4 16.55 -17.32 12.04
C GLU A 4 16.73 -15.90 11.50
N PHE A 5 17.99 -15.48 11.30
CA PHE A 5 18.29 -14.16 10.74
C PHE A 5 18.01 -14.11 9.23
N GLU A 6 18.26 -15.22 8.52
CA GLU A 6 17.92 -15.35 7.09
C GLU A 6 16.40 -15.35 6.88
N ASP A 7 15.65 -16.06 7.72
CA ASP A 7 14.19 -16.08 7.71
C ASP A 7 13.61 -14.67 8.00
N TYR A 8 14.22 -13.93 8.93
CA TYR A 8 13.84 -12.54 9.20
C TYR A 8 14.08 -11.61 8.00
N ILE A 9 15.21 -11.76 7.30
CA ILE A 9 15.52 -10.97 6.10
C ILE A 9 14.52 -11.28 4.99
N LEU A 10 14.16 -12.55 4.78
CA LEU A 10 13.15 -12.93 3.78
C LEU A 10 11.79 -12.29 4.09
N ALA A 11 11.34 -12.38 5.35
CA ALA A 11 10.09 -11.76 5.78
C ALA A 11 10.10 -10.22 5.61
N GLU A 12 11.24 -9.56 5.85
CA GLU A 12 11.36 -8.12 5.62
C GLU A 12 11.30 -7.76 4.13
N ARG A 13 11.91 -8.58 3.25
CA ARG A 13 11.84 -8.36 1.80
C ARG A 13 10.41 -8.48 1.28
N GLU A 14 9.66 -9.48 1.74
CA GLU A 14 8.25 -9.66 1.38
C GLU A 14 7.41 -8.49 1.88
N PHE A 15 7.59 -8.07 3.13
CA PHE A 15 6.91 -6.90 3.69
C PHE A 15 7.17 -5.65 2.84
N LEU A 16 8.42 -5.34 2.52
CA LEU A 16 8.78 -4.17 1.71
C LEU A 16 8.19 -4.24 0.30
N HIS A 17 8.15 -5.41 -0.32
CA HIS A 17 7.51 -5.63 -1.62
C HIS A 17 6.00 -5.33 -1.55
N ASP A 18 5.31 -5.81 -0.53
CA ASP A 18 3.87 -5.59 -0.38
C ASP A 18 3.53 -4.11 -0.11
N ILE A 19 4.35 -3.44 0.71
CA ILE A 19 4.29 -1.98 0.90
C ILE A 19 4.46 -1.25 -0.45
N SER A 20 5.47 -1.63 -1.24
CA SER A 20 5.75 -1.01 -2.54
C SER A 20 4.57 -1.19 -3.51
N ASN A 21 3.98 -2.38 -3.58
CA ASN A 21 2.83 -2.65 -4.44
C ASN A 21 1.61 -1.78 -4.09
N HIS A 22 1.30 -1.65 -2.80
CA HIS A 22 0.20 -0.78 -2.37
C HIS A 22 0.47 0.69 -2.72
N LEU A 23 1.69 1.18 -2.51
CA LEU A 23 2.06 2.55 -2.86
C LEU A 23 1.94 2.84 -4.37
N VAL A 24 2.37 1.91 -5.22
CA VAL A 24 2.23 2.04 -6.69
C VAL A 24 0.75 2.12 -7.09
N VAL A 25 -0.11 1.26 -6.52
CA VAL A 25 -1.55 1.30 -6.80
C VAL A 25 -2.17 2.61 -6.35
N ILE A 26 -1.86 3.07 -5.13
CA ILE A 26 -2.36 4.33 -4.59
C ILE A 26 -1.96 5.47 -5.53
N SER A 27 -0.67 5.61 -5.84
CA SER A 27 -0.15 6.68 -6.70
C SER A 27 -0.79 6.64 -8.09
N GLY A 28 -0.87 5.47 -8.74
CA GLY A 28 -1.44 5.37 -10.07
C GLY A 28 -2.93 5.74 -10.12
N MET A 29 -3.71 5.29 -9.13
CA MET A 29 -5.14 5.55 -9.07
C MET A 29 -5.45 7.00 -8.67
N THR A 30 -4.72 7.58 -7.72
CA THR A 30 -4.93 8.97 -7.30
C THR A 30 -4.49 9.96 -8.37
N SER A 31 -3.33 9.76 -9.01
CA SER A 31 -2.87 10.62 -10.11
C SER A 31 -3.82 10.59 -11.31
N PHE A 32 -4.39 9.42 -11.64
CA PHE A 32 -5.40 9.33 -12.69
C PHE A 32 -6.64 10.16 -12.34
N VAL A 33 -7.20 9.98 -11.14
CA VAL A 33 -8.40 10.73 -10.73
C VAL A 33 -8.12 12.23 -10.66
N GLN A 34 -6.97 12.63 -10.12
CA GLN A 34 -6.53 14.02 -10.06
C GLN A 34 -6.48 14.65 -11.46
N SER A 35 -5.86 13.99 -12.44
CA SER A 35 -5.79 14.52 -13.82
C SER A 35 -7.17 14.77 -14.43
N LYS A 36 -8.17 13.94 -14.09
CA LYS A 36 -9.54 14.08 -14.59
C LYS A 36 -10.36 15.16 -13.91
N LEU A 37 -10.10 15.41 -12.63
CA LEU A 37 -10.68 16.55 -11.91
C LEU A 37 -10.08 17.88 -12.39
N GLU A 38 -8.76 17.93 -12.64
CA GLU A 38 -8.07 19.11 -13.19
C GLU A 38 -8.58 19.47 -14.60
N GLU A 39 -8.97 18.48 -15.40
CA GLU A 39 -9.62 18.67 -16.71
C GLU A 39 -11.08 19.19 -16.61
N ASN A 40 -11.62 19.46 -15.40
CA ASN A 40 -13.01 19.88 -15.15
C ASN A 40 -14.07 18.93 -15.77
N GLN A 41 -13.75 17.65 -15.91
CA GLN A 41 -14.70 16.65 -16.37
C GLN A 41 -15.71 16.32 -15.25
N SER A 42 -16.94 16.01 -15.65
CA SER A 42 -17.92 15.46 -14.72
C SER A 42 -17.39 14.18 -14.08
N ILE A 43 -17.71 13.96 -12.80
CA ILE A 43 -17.24 12.79 -12.07
C ILE A 43 -17.93 11.53 -12.62
N ASP A 44 -17.21 10.81 -13.49
CA ASP A 44 -17.61 9.50 -13.98
C ASP A 44 -17.56 8.47 -12.82
N PRO A 45 -18.59 7.61 -12.66
CA PRO A 45 -18.57 6.50 -11.69
C PRO A 45 -17.29 5.65 -11.72
N LYS A 46 -16.63 5.51 -12.89
CA LYS A 46 -15.34 4.82 -13.04
C LYS A 46 -14.20 5.50 -12.27
N TYR A 47 -14.25 6.82 -12.11
CA TYR A 47 -13.26 7.58 -11.33
C TYR A 47 -13.46 7.33 -9.84
N LEU A 48 -14.71 7.26 -9.40
CA LEU A 48 -15.07 6.88 -8.04
C LEU A 48 -14.60 5.44 -7.71
N GLU A 49 -14.75 4.50 -8.63
CA GLU A 49 -14.26 3.13 -8.46
C GLU A 49 -12.73 3.09 -8.30
N LYS A 50 -12.00 3.85 -9.12
CA LYS A 50 -10.53 3.96 -9.03
C LYS A 50 -10.09 4.58 -7.71
N LEU A 51 -10.76 5.65 -7.27
CA LEU A 51 -10.51 6.26 -5.97
C LEU A 51 -10.78 5.27 -4.83
N GLY A 52 -11.86 4.50 -4.92
CA GLY A 52 -12.18 3.43 -3.96
C GLY A 52 -11.10 2.34 -3.90
N LYS A 53 -10.48 1.99 -5.04
CA LYS A 53 -9.31 1.07 -5.06
C LYS A 53 -8.09 1.68 -4.36
N ALA A 54 -7.84 2.97 -4.56
CA ALA A 54 -6.76 3.67 -3.86
C ALA A 54 -6.98 3.69 -2.34
N VAL A 55 -8.20 4.01 -1.89
CA VAL A 55 -8.56 4.01 -0.45
C VAL A 55 -8.34 2.63 0.17
N LYS A 56 -8.84 1.57 -0.47
CA LYS A 56 -8.63 0.19 0.02
C LYS A 56 -7.15 -0.20 0.08
N ALA A 57 -6.33 0.27 -0.87
CA ALA A 57 -4.89 0.04 -0.83
C ALA A 57 -4.22 0.80 0.34
N CYS A 58 -4.64 2.02 0.65
CA CYS A 58 -4.18 2.75 1.84
C CYS A 58 -4.55 2.05 3.16
N GLU A 59 -5.76 1.48 3.25
CA GLU A 59 -6.19 0.72 4.43
C GLU A 59 -5.33 -0.53 4.63
N LYS A 60 -5.11 -1.31 3.56
CA LYS A 60 -4.23 -2.49 3.60
C LYS A 60 -2.80 -2.13 3.98
N LEU A 61 -2.27 -1.05 3.41
CA LEU A 61 -0.95 -0.52 3.73
C LEU A 61 -0.85 -0.18 5.22
N SER A 62 -1.85 0.53 5.76
CA SER A 62 -1.90 0.92 7.16
C SER A 62 -1.93 -0.30 8.09
N GLN A 63 -2.76 -1.30 7.75
CA GLN A 63 -2.85 -2.54 8.50
C GLN A 63 -1.52 -3.33 8.49
N ALA A 64 -0.88 -3.47 7.32
CA ALA A 64 0.41 -4.15 7.20
C ALA A 64 1.48 -3.48 8.06
N VAL A 65 1.52 -2.14 8.10
CA VAL A 65 2.45 -1.38 8.95
C VAL A 65 2.16 -1.59 10.44
N ILE A 66 0.90 -1.60 10.86
CA ILE A 66 0.50 -1.86 12.25
C ILE A 66 0.92 -3.28 12.68
N GLU A 67 0.68 -4.28 11.83
CA GLU A 67 1.06 -5.67 12.09
C GLU A 67 2.58 -5.81 12.19
N ARG A 68 3.34 -5.18 11.27
CA ARG A 68 4.80 -5.19 11.33
C ARG A 68 5.32 -4.54 12.60
N ARG A 69 4.78 -3.38 12.99
CA ARG A 69 5.12 -2.69 14.25
C ARG A 69 4.88 -3.58 15.46
N SER A 70 3.75 -4.29 15.49
CA SER A 70 3.40 -5.20 16.58
C SER A 70 4.38 -6.38 16.67
N LYS A 71 4.74 -6.98 15.53
CA LYS A 71 5.75 -8.06 15.46
C LYS A 71 7.14 -7.62 15.93
N ILE A 72 7.61 -6.44 15.50
CA ILE A 72 8.91 -5.90 15.94
C ILE A 72 8.88 -5.66 17.46
N LYS A 73 7.81 -5.05 17.99
CA LYS A 73 7.67 -4.80 19.43
C LYS A 73 7.69 -6.09 20.26
N SER A 74 7.15 -7.20 19.74
CA SER A 74 7.18 -8.49 20.45
C SER A 74 8.55 -9.19 20.46
N ILE A 75 9.50 -8.72 19.65
CA ILE A 75 10.87 -9.28 19.57
C ILE A 75 11.85 -8.46 20.44
N GLN A 76 11.45 -7.26 20.91
CA GLN A 76 12.21 -6.42 21.85
C GLN A 76 11.97 -6.84 23.29
#